data_AF-A0A5U7EZK0-F1
#
_entry.id   AF-A0A5U7EZK0-F1
#
_cell.length_a   1.000
_cell.length_b   1.000
_cell.length_c   1.000
_cell.angle_alpha   90.00
_cell.angle_beta   90.00
_cell.angle_gamma   90.00
#
_symmetry.space_group_name_H-M   'P 1'
#
loop_
_entity.id
_entity.type
_entity.pdbx_description
1 polymer ?
#
loop_
_entity_poly.entity_id
_entity_poly.type
_entity_poly.pdbx_seq_one_letter_code
_entity_poly.pdbx_strand_id
1 'polypeptide(L)'
;MQKLNELVPVNPGNIGGVTVSLVSAKKLHEFLGVGRDFTTWIKGRISQYGFTAGVDFTVVENLSAPVSGSAKYRQQIAHDYLITIDMGKELAMVERNEKGREVRRYFINCERQAKAAANIPQTLPEALRLAADLAEKASELENRLVAAAPKVDFADRVAEISKGISIPNYAKAVGLGPIKLFGWMRQQGILINGGQRHNLPMQRYIDSGYFAVRQGTYETNGEVRASFTTMLTGKGEQWLTKKLIAGGVLPEVPNADAE
;
A
#
# COMPACT_ATOMS: atom_id res chain seq x y z
N MET A 1 24.40 2.03 -9.13
CA MET A 1 23.64 3.13 -9.77
C MET A 1 22.82 3.99 -8.79
N GLN A 2 22.96 3.83 -7.46
CA GLN A 2 22.40 4.74 -6.44
C GLN A 2 23.00 6.18 -6.45
N LYS A 3 24.10 6.41 -7.18
CA LYS A 3 24.90 7.64 -7.06
C LYS A 3 24.45 8.85 -7.90
N LEU A 4 23.54 8.71 -8.87
CA LEU A 4 23.19 9.85 -9.74
C LEU A 4 22.38 10.91 -8.97
N ASN A 5 21.40 10.48 -8.17
CA ASN A 5 20.61 11.38 -7.32
C ASN A 5 21.44 11.98 -6.18
N GLU A 6 22.54 11.34 -5.77
CA GLU A 6 23.47 11.87 -4.78
C GLU A 6 24.38 12.97 -5.35
N LEU A 7 24.72 12.89 -6.64
CA LEU A 7 25.62 13.84 -7.30
C LEU A 7 24.87 15.05 -7.88
N VAL A 8 23.68 14.82 -8.42
CA VAL A 8 22.82 15.86 -8.99
C VAL A 8 21.43 15.74 -8.35
N PRO A 9 21.21 16.43 -7.22
CA PRO A 9 19.96 16.32 -6.48
C PRO A 9 18.81 16.91 -7.29
N VAL A 10 17.72 16.16 -7.35
CA VAL A 10 16.46 16.55 -7.98
C VAL A 10 15.51 17.01 -6.88
N ASN A 11 15.12 18.28 -6.91
CA ASN A 11 14.23 18.88 -5.91
C ASN A 11 12.91 19.30 -6.57
N PRO A 12 11.76 19.09 -5.92
CA PRO A 12 10.51 19.67 -6.40
C PRO A 12 10.57 21.20 -6.29
N GLY A 13 10.09 21.90 -7.31
CA GLY A 13 9.95 23.34 -7.31
C GLY A 13 8.85 23.79 -8.26
N ASN A 14 8.77 25.09 -8.51
CA ASN A 14 7.76 25.67 -9.38
C ASN A 14 8.43 26.55 -10.45
N ILE A 15 8.09 26.28 -11.72
CA ILE A 15 8.40 27.15 -12.84
C ILE A 15 7.07 27.44 -13.56
N GLY A 16 6.77 28.73 -13.78
CA GLY A 16 5.59 29.14 -14.56
C GLY A 16 4.24 28.76 -13.93
N GLY A 17 4.19 28.49 -12.62
CA GLY A 17 2.97 28.06 -11.92
C GLY A 17 2.77 26.54 -11.87
N VAL A 18 3.65 25.76 -12.51
CA VAL A 18 3.58 24.29 -12.54
C VAL A 18 4.63 23.70 -11.61
N THR A 19 4.20 22.73 -10.78
CA THR A 19 5.14 21.93 -9.98
C THR A 19 5.96 21.03 -10.88
N VAL A 20 7.27 21.25 -10.89
CA VAL A 20 8.22 20.53 -11.72
C VAL A 20 9.42 20.08 -10.90
N SER A 21 10.07 19.00 -11.33
CA SER A 21 11.33 18.57 -10.74
C SER A 21 12.49 19.38 -11.31
N LEU A 22 13.23 20.03 -10.42
CA LEU A 22 14.30 20.97 -10.73
C LEU A 22 15.67 20.44 -10.33
N VAL A 23 16.67 20.87 -11.07
CA VAL A 23 18.08 20.54 -10.88
C VAL A 23 18.92 21.82 -10.90
N SER A 24 19.97 21.88 -10.08
CA SER A 24 20.95 22.97 -10.16
C SER A 24 21.85 22.78 -11.38
N ALA A 25 21.89 23.78 -12.26
CA ALA A 25 22.77 23.78 -13.43
C ALA A 25 24.26 23.77 -13.02
N LYS A 26 24.64 24.38 -11.90
CA LYS A 26 26.02 24.29 -11.37
C LYS A 26 26.38 22.87 -11.00
N LYS A 27 25.49 22.15 -10.32
CA LYS A 27 25.72 20.75 -9.97
C LYS A 27 25.79 19.86 -11.20
N LEU A 28 24.96 20.12 -12.20
CA LEU A 28 25.05 19.42 -13.47
C LEU A 28 26.37 19.71 -14.20
N HIS A 29 26.81 20.97 -14.23
CA HIS A 29 28.09 21.38 -14.84
C HIS A 29 29.29 20.69 -14.19
N GLU A 30 29.32 20.66 -12.85
CA GLU A 30 30.32 19.95 -12.04
C GLU A 30 30.31 18.44 -12.35
N PHE A 31 29.13 17.82 -12.35
CA PHE A 31 28.96 16.40 -12.65
C PHE A 31 29.43 16.03 -14.06
N LEU A 32 29.14 16.88 -15.05
CA LEU A 32 29.54 16.67 -16.44
C LEU A 32 31.04 16.93 -16.66
N GLY A 33 31.74 17.56 -15.71
CA GLY A 33 33.17 17.86 -15.83
C GLY A 33 33.47 18.82 -16.98
N VAL A 34 32.61 19.82 -17.19
CA VAL A 34 32.75 20.77 -18.30
C VAL A 34 33.88 21.76 -18.00
N GLY A 35 34.87 21.86 -18.89
CA GLY A 35 36.04 22.72 -18.69
C GLY A 35 35.81 24.23 -18.86
N ARG A 36 34.70 24.65 -19.51
CA ARG A 36 34.34 26.07 -19.63
C ARG A 36 33.80 26.60 -18.31
N ASP A 37 33.99 27.89 -18.03
CA ASP A 37 33.40 28.51 -16.84
C ASP A 37 31.86 28.40 -16.88
N PHE A 38 31.25 28.21 -15.71
CA PHE A 38 29.82 27.94 -15.59
C PHE A 38 28.95 29.03 -16.24
N THR A 39 29.32 30.31 -16.08
CA THR A 39 28.48 31.44 -16.53
C THR A 39 28.46 31.53 -18.05
N THR A 40 29.63 31.44 -18.68
CA THR A 40 29.76 31.43 -20.14
C THR A 40 29.11 30.17 -20.72
N TRP A 41 29.30 29.04 -20.06
CA TRP A 41 28.71 27.78 -20.49
C TRP A 41 27.18 27.83 -20.49
N ILE A 42 26.54 28.16 -19.37
CA ILE A 42 25.07 28.10 -19.26
C ILE A 42 24.40 29.13 -20.17
N LYS A 43 24.92 30.36 -20.23
CA LYS A 43 24.38 31.41 -21.13
C LYS A 43 24.54 31.02 -22.61
N GLY A 44 25.68 30.43 -22.95
CA GLY A 44 25.93 29.92 -24.30
C GLY A 44 24.96 28.80 -24.68
N ARG A 45 24.70 27.85 -23.77
CA ARG A 45 23.75 26.75 -24.01
C ARG A 45 22.30 27.23 -24.10
N ILE A 46 21.88 28.14 -23.23
CA ILE A 46 20.56 28.78 -23.29
C ILE A 46 20.33 29.44 -24.64
N SER A 47 21.28 30.25 -25.10
CA SER A 47 21.20 30.93 -26.39
C SER A 47 21.22 29.95 -27.57
N GLN A 48 22.12 28.97 -27.55
CA GLN A 48 22.31 28.02 -28.65
C GLN A 48 21.09 27.10 -28.88
N TYR A 49 20.45 26.65 -27.81
CA TYR A 49 19.35 25.67 -27.87
C TYR A 49 17.96 26.29 -27.66
N GLY A 50 17.89 27.61 -27.43
CA GLY A 50 16.63 28.34 -27.33
C GLY A 50 15.85 28.09 -26.04
N PHE A 51 16.53 27.76 -24.93
CA PHE A 51 15.87 27.56 -23.64
C PHE A 51 15.25 28.86 -23.13
N THR A 52 14.03 28.78 -22.60
CA THR A 52 13.21 29.94 -22.22
C THR A 52 13.09 30.06 -20.71
N ALA A 53 13.34 31.26 -20.19
CA ALA A 53 13.16 31.57 -18.77
C ALA A 53 11.67 31.48 -18.38
N GLY A 54 11.36 30.87 -17.23
CA GLY A 54 9.98 30.62 -16.80
C GLY A 54 9.32 29.41 -17.46
N VAL A 55 10.04 28.68 -18.32
CA VAL A 55 9.63 27.38 -18.89
C VAL A 55 10.68 26.31 -18.59
N ASP A 56 11.90 26.52 -19.08
CA ASP A 56 12.99 25.54 -18.97
C ASP A 56 13.86 25.76 -17.73
N PHE A 57 13.93 27.02 -17.27
CA PHE A 57 14.73 27.38 -16.10
C PHE A 57 14.22 28.61 -15.37
N THR A 58 14.67 28.76 -14.13
CA THR A 58 14.60 30.00 -13.35
C THR A 58 15.98 30.35 -12.78
N VAL A 59 16.28 31.63 -12.67
CA VAL A 59 17.54 32.11 -12.11
C VAL A 59 17.36 32.32 -10.62
N VAL A 60 18.27 31.77 -9.82
CA VAL A 60 18.27 31.93 -8.37
C VAL A 60 19.58 32.54 -7.91
N GLU A 61 19.48 33.39 -6.90
CA GLU A 61 20.62 33.98 -6.24
C GLU A 61 20.96 33.17 -5.00
N ASN A 62 22.18 32.63 -4.94
CA ASN A 62 22.69 31.89 -3.79
C ASN A 62 23.85 32.66 -3.15
N LEU A 63 24.01 32.55 -1.84
CA LEU A 63 25.19 33.08 -1.17
C LEU A 63 26.36 32.12 -1.35
N SER A 64 27.51 32.63 -1.80
CA SER A 64 28.72 31.83 -1.96
C SER A 64 29.26 31.42 -0.57
N ALA A 65 29.86 30.24 -0.47
CA ALA A 65 30.58 29.85 0.74
C ALA A 65 31.77 30.82 0.99
N PRO A 66 32.02 31.22 2.25
CA PRO A 66 33.15 32.08 2.58
C PRO A 66 34.47 31.32 2.37
N VAL A 67 35.42 31.93 1.68
CA VAL A 67 36.76 31.37 1.47
C VAL A 67 37.70 31.93 2.52
N SER A 68 38.09 31.09 3.48
CA SER A 68 39.05 31.47 4.53
C SER A 68 40.41 31.80 3.91
N GLY A 69 41.02 32.92 4.32
CA GLY A 69 42.33 33.37 3.84
C GLY A 69 42.33 34.19 2.53
N SER A 70 41.16 34.56 1.98
CA SER A 70 41.04 35.44 0.82
C SER A 70 40.54 36.84 1.20
N ALA A 71 40.96 37.87 0.47
CA ALA A 71 40.38 39.22 0.56
C ALA A 71 38.86 39.23 0.27
N LYS A 72 38.33 38.16 -0.36
CA LYS A 72 36.90 37.88 -0.53
C LYS A 72 36.33 37.00 0.59
N TYR A 73 36.61 37.35 1.84
CA TYR A 73 36.11 36.62 3.01
C TYR A 73 34.58 36.68 3.15
N ARG A 74 33.94 37.75 2.65
CA ARG A 74 32.47 37.93 2.69
C ARG A 74 31.78 37.09 1.61
N GLN A 75 30.67 36.46 2.01
CA GLN A 75 29.76 35.78 1.09
C GLN A 75 29.34 36.71 -0.06
N GLN A 76 29.43 36.23 -1.29
CA GLN A 76 29.06 36.96 -2.50
C GLN A 76 27.77 36.39 -3.05
N ILE A 77 26.97 37.24 -3.70
CA ILE A 77 25.81 36.78 -4.46
C ILE A 77 26.32 36.01 -5.68
N ALA A 78 25.90 34.76 -5.81
CA ALA A 78 26.27 33.85 -6.87
C ALA A 78 25.02 33.30 -7.55
N HIS A 79 24.86 33.62 -8.83
CA HIS A 79 23.72 33.16 -9.63
C HIS A 79 23.85 31.66 -9.93
N ASP A 80 22.77 30.91 -9.77
CA ASP A 80 22.58 29.56 -10.27
C ASP A 80 21.30 29.50 -11.11
N TYR A 81 21.18 28.47 -11.93
CA TYR A 81 20.03 28.24 -12.79
C TYR A 81 19.38 26.96 -12.31
N LEU A 82 18.14 27.05 -11.81
CA LEU A 82 17.33 25.87 -11.55
C LEU A 82 16.67 25.49 -12.87
N ILE A 83 17.10 24.38 -13.43
CA ILE A 83 16.67 23.88 -14.75
C ILE A 83 15.71 22.72 -14.56
N THR A 84 14.79 22.53 -15.51
CA THR A 84 13.97 21.33 -15.57
C THR A 84 14.84 20.10 -15.83
N ILE A 85 14.33 18.92 -15.45
CA ILE A 85 14.98 17.66 -15.79
C ILE A 85 15.19 17.55 -17.31
N ASP A 86 14.22 17.99 -18.12
CA ASP A 86 14.30 17.87 -19.58
C ASP A 86 15.41 18.75 -20.18
N MET A 87 15.52 19.99 -19.74
CA MET A 87 16.66 20.85 -20.07
C MET A 87 17.99 20.20 -19.63
N GLY A 88 18.05 19.65 -18.41
CA GLY A 88 19.25 18.97 -17.91
C GLY A 88 19.66 17.73 -18.73
N LYS A 89 18.68 16.94 -19.21
CA LYS A 89 18.92 15.81 -20.11
C LYS A 89 19.56 16.28 -21.41
N GLU A 90 19.00 17.32 -22.03
CA GLU A 90 19.51 17.88 -23.27
C GLU A 90 20.94 18.40 -23.10
N LEU A 91 21.19 19.18 -22.04
CA LEU A 91 22.52 19.68 -21.71
C LEU A 91 23.54 18.55 -21.56
N ALA A 92 23.20 17.48 -20.83
CA ALA A 92 24.07 16.32 -20.69
C ALA A 92 24.37 15.64 -22.04
N MET A 93 23.38 15.54 -22.93
CA MET A 93 23.56 14.90 -24.23
C MET A 93 24.44 15.71 -25.20
N VAL A 94 24.47 17.03 -25.08
CA VAL A 94 25.23 17.91 -26.00
C VAL A 94 26.68 18.15 -25.59
N GLU A 95 27.08 17.80 -24.36
CA GLU A 95 28.47 17.98 -23.89
C GLU A 95 29.49 17.04 -24.54
N ARG A 96 29.04 15.99 -25.24
CA ARG A 96 29.91 15.03 -25.98
C ARG A 96 31.04 14.43 -25.12
N ASN A 97 30.78 14.21 -23.83
CA ASN A 97 31.72 13.58 -22.90
C ASN A 97 31.18 12.23 -22.38
N GLU A 98 32.01 11.48 -21.66
CA GLU A 98 31.62 10.15 -21.16
C GLU A 98 30.46 10.24 -20.16
N LYS A 99 30.38 11.30 -19.35
CA LYS A 99 29.25 11.54 -18.44
C LYS A 99 27.94 11.80 -19.16
N GLY A 100 27.95 12.57 -20.23
CA GLY A 100 26.81 12.75 -21.12
C GLY A 100 26.38 11.44 -21.79
N ARG A 101 27.35 10.58 -22.15
CA ARG A 101 27.07 9.23 -22.68
C ARG A 101 26.43 8.32 -21.63
N GLU A 102 26.91 8.35 -20.38
CA GLU A 102 26.30 7.62 -19.26
C GLU A 102 24.84 8.04 -19.07
N VAL A 103 24.57 9.35 -19.02
CA VAL A 103 23.21 9.91 -18.90
C VAL A 103 22.32 9.46 -20.07
N ARG A 104 22.81 9.55 -21.30
CA ARG A 104 22.08 9.09 -22.50
C ARG A 104 21.74 7.60 -22.42
N ARG A 105 22.70 6.75 -22.06
CA ARG A 105 22.49 5.29 -21.91
C ARG A 105 21.48 4.98 -20.82
N TYR A 106 21.53 5.71 -19.71
CA TYR A 106 20.57 5.58 -18.62
C TYR A 106 19.14 5.84 -19.11
N PHE A 107 18.89 6.97 -19.77
CA PHE A 107 17.54 7.28 -20.26
C PHE A 107 17.04 6.31 -21.33
N ILE A 108 17.91 5.84 -22.24
CA ILE A 108 17.56 4.79 -23.21
C ILE A 108 17.16 3.50 -22.48
N ASN A 109 17.88 3.13 -21.42
CA ASN A 109 17.55 1.94 -20.64
C ASN A 109 16.24 2.10 -19.87
N CYS A 110 15.97 3.29 -19.30
CA CYS A 110 14.68 3.59 -18.67
C CYS A 110 13.53 3.53 -19.68
N GLU A 111 13.71 4.09 -20.89
CA GLU A 111 12.70 4.04 -21.95
C GLU A 111 12.43 2.60 -22.40
N ARG A 112 13.48 1.78 -22.59
CA ARG A 112 13.32 0.34 -22.91
C ARG A 112 12.58 -0.40 -21.80
N GLN A 113 12.91 -0.14 -20.54
CA GLN A 113 12.23 -0.77 -19.40
C GLN A 113 10.76 -0.34 -19.33
N ALA A 114 10.47 0.94 -19.53
CA ALA A 114 9.09 1.43 -19.57
C ALA A 114 8.30 0.80 -20.72
N LYS A 115 8.89 0.67 -21.91
CA LYS A 115 8.27 -0.01 -23.06
C LYS A 115 8.09 -1.50 -22.85
N ALA A 116 9.02 -2.17 -22.15
CA ALA A 116 8.91 -3.60 -21.83
C ALA A 116 7.90 -3.87 -20.70
N ALA A 117 7.78 -2.97 -19.72
CA ALA A 117 6.84 -3.10 -18.61
C ALA A 117 5.42 -2.72 -19.02
N ALA A 118 5.28 -1.79 -19.97
CA ALA A 118 4.03 -1.52 -20.62
C ALA A 118 3.73 -2.70 -21.56
N ASN A 119 2.99 -3.70 -21.09
CA ASN A 119 2.36 -4.76 -21.89
C ASN A 119 1.30 -4.16 -22.83
N ILE A 120 1.67 -3.13 -23.60
CA ILE A 120 0.84 -2.48 -24.59
C ILE A 120 1.03 -3.28 -25.87
N PRO A 121 -0.03 -3.95 -26.34
CA PRO A 121 -0.02 -4.66 -27.61
C PRO A 121 0.47 -3.72 -28.72
N GLN A 122 1.49 -4.14 -29.47
CA GLN A 122 2.10 -3.29 -30.50
C GLN A 122 1.29 -3.34 -31.80
N THR A 123 0.42 -4.35 -31.93
CA THR A 123 -0.38 -4.59 -33.12
C THR A 123 -1.87 -4.67 -32.77
N LEU A 124 -2.72 -4.24 -33.71
CA LEU A 124 -4.16 -4.31 -33.55
C LEU A 124 -4.67 -5.74 -33.26
N PRO A 125 -4.19 -6.81 -33.93
CA PRO A 125 -4.63 -8.18 -33.62
C PRO A 125 -4.26 -8.64 -32.20
N GLU A 126 -3.08 -8.26 -31.71
CA GLU A 126 -2.64 -8.57 -30.34
C GLU A 126 -3.50 -7.81 -29.32
N ALA A 127 -3.87 -6.57 -29.61
CA ALA A 127 -4.76 -5.77 -28.76
C ALA A 127 -6.15 -6.39 -28.61
N LEU A 128 -6.71 -6.87 -29.73
CA LEU A 128 -8.02 -7.51 -29.73
C LEU A 128 -8.04 -8.83 -28.96
N ARG A 129 -6.96 -9.62 -29.05
CA ARG A 129 -6.83 -10.85 -28.25
C ARG A 129 -6.75 -10.56 -26.77
N LEU A 130 -5.90 -9.61 -26.36
CA LEU A 130 -5.79 -9.23 -24.96
C LEU A 130 -7.13 -8.70 -24.42
N ALA A 131 -7.85 -7.90 -25.20
CA ALA A 131 -9.17 -7.41 -24.82
C ALA A 131 -10.19 -8.56 -24.63
N ALA A 132 -10.16 -9.57 -25.49
CA ALA A 132 -11.00 -10.76 -25.35
C ALA A 132 -10.68 -11.53 -24.06
N ASP A 133 -9.39 -11.82 -23.81
CA ASP A 133 -8.95 -12.54 -22.60
C ASP A 133 -9.36 -11.80 -21.31
N LEU A 134 -9.26 -10.47 -21.32
CA LEU A 134 -9.66 -9.64 -20.18
C LEU A 134 -11.19 -9.63 -19.99
N ALA A 135 -11.96 -9.60 -21.07
CA ALA A 135 -13.41 -9.64 -21.01
C ALA A 135 -13.92 -10.99 -20.49
N GLU A 136 -13.31 -12.10 -20.91
CA GLU A 136 -13.62 -13.44 -20.41
C GLU A 136 -13.33 -13.55 -18.91
N LYS A 137 -12.16 -13.10 -18.46
CA LYS A 137 -11.82 -13.08 -17.02
C LYS A 137 -12.77 -12.21 -16.20
N ALA A 138 -13.19 -11.06 -16.73
CA ALA A 138 -14.15 -10.19 -16.05
C ALA A 138 -15.50 -10.92 -15.88
N SER A 139 -15.99 -11.56 -16.94
CA SER A 139 -17.22 -12.36 -16.91
C SER A 139 -17.12 -13.53 -15.93
N GLU A 140 -16.00 -14.25 -15.89
CA GLU A 140 -15.78 -15.32 -14.91
C GLU A 140 -15.83 -14.80 -13.47
N LEU A 141 -15.19 -13.67 -13.19
CA LEU A 141 -15.21 -13.06 -11.85
C LEU A 141 -16.61 -12.60 -11.46
N GLU A 142 -17.35 -11.98 -12.39
CA GLU A 142 -18.75 -11.60 -12.18
C GLU A 142 -19.63 -12.82 -11.91
N ASN A 143 -19.48 -13.89 -12.68
CA ASN A 143 -20.20 -15.15 -12.46
C ASN A 143 -19.89 -15.76 -11.09
N ARG A 144 -18.63 -15.71 -10.64
CA ARG A 144 -18.25 -16.13 -9.28
C ARG A 144 -18.90 -15.25 -8.20
N LEU A 145 -18.98 -13.94 -8.41
CA LEU A 145 -19.66 -13.03 -7.47
C LEU A 145 -21.17 -13.33 -7.38
N VAL A 146 -21.83 -13.57 -8.51
CA VAL A 146 -23.25 -13.96 -8.55
C VAL A 146 -23.48 -15.31 -7.86
N ALA A 147 -22.59 -16.29 -8.09
CA ALA A 147 -22.66 -17.58 -7.40
C ALA A 147 -22.34 -17.48 -5.89
N ALA A 148 -21.53 -16.51 -5.47
CA ALA A 148 -21.23 -16.26 -4.07
C ALA A 148 -22.32 -15.44 -3.36
N ALA A 149 -23.10 -14.62 -4.07
CA ALA A 149 -24.18 -13.81 -3.52
C ALA A 149 -25.15 -14.58 -2.59
N PRO A 150 -25.69 -15.77 -2.95
CA PRO A 150 -26.57 -16.52 -2.05
C PRO A 150 -25.85 -17.06 -0.79
N LYS A 151 -24.52 -17.27 -0.85
CA LYS A 151 -23.72 -17.68 0.32
C LYS A 151 -23.51 -16.52 1.30
N VAL A 152 -23.34 -15.30 0.77
CA VAL A 152 -23.23 -14.07 1.56
C VAL A 152 -24.57 -13.73 2.21
N ASP A 153 -25.68 -13.82 1.45
CA ASP A 153 -27.04 -13.62 1.98
C ASP A 153 -27.39 -14.60 3.11
N PHE A 154 -26.96 -15.87 3.03
CA PHE A 154 -27.14 -16.83 4.12
C PHE A 154 -26.31 -16.46 5.36
N ALA A 155 -25.06 -16.04 5.17
CA ALA A 155 -24.18 -15.61 6.26
C ALA A 155 -24.71 -14.35 6.97
N ASP A 156 -25.34 -13.43 6.25
CA ASP A 156 -25.95 -12.21 6.78
C ASP A 156 -27.29 -12.47 7.46
N ARG A 157 -28.14 -13.35 6.90
CA ARG A 157 -29.40 -13.78 7.56
C ARG A 157 -29.15 -14.53 8.87
N VAL A 158 -28.08 -15.34 8.93
CA VAL A 158 -27.62 -15.96 10.19
C VAL A 158 -27.09 -14.90 11.17
N ALA A 159 -26.45 -13.84 10.68
CA ALA A 159 -26.03 -12.69 11.49
C ALA A 159 -27.19 -11.88 12.09
N GLU A 160 -28.35 -11.83 11.43
CA GLU A 160 -29.55 -11.12 11.90
C GLU A 160 -30.38 -11.86 12.97
N ILE A 161 -30.11 -13.14 13.25
CA ILE A 161 -30.81 -13.88 14.32
C ILE A 161 -30.38 -13.33 15.69
N SER A 162 -31.10 -12.30 16.16
CA SER A 162 -30.78 -11.48 17.34
C SER A 162 -30.74 -12.23 18.69
N LYS A 163 -31.24 -13.47 18.76
CA LYS A 163 -31.22 -14.27 19.99
C LYS A 163 -29.97 -15.14 20.15
N GLY A 164 -29.16 -15.28 19.09
CA GLY A 164 -27.97 -16.15 19.05
C GLY A 164 -28.28 -17.64 19.29
N ILE A 165 -27.30 -18.50 19.07
CA ILE A 165 -27.37 -19.94 19.39
C ILE A 165 -26.53 -20.25 20.62
N SER A 166 -26.89 -21.31 21.36
CA SER A 166 -26.07 -21.74 22.50
C SER A 166 -24.77 -22.38 22.00
N ILE A 167 -23.67 -22.21 22.75
CA ILE A 167 -22.38 -22.83 22.42
C ILE A 167 -22.46 -24.37 22.23
N PRO A 168 -23.25 -25.13 23.01
CA PRO A 168 -23.46 -26.55 22.75
C PRO A 168 -24.11 -26.84 21.39
N ASN A 169 -25.07 -26.01 20.96
CA ASN A 169 -25.74 -26.20 19.67
C ASN A 169 -24.79 -25.86 18.51
N TYR A 170 -24.03 -24.78 18.63
CA TYR A 170 -22.97 -24.45 17.68
C TYR A 170 -21.94 -25.58 17.56
N ALA A 171 -21.47 -26.12 18.70
CA ALA A 171 -20.51 -27.22 18.71
C ALA A 171 -21.01 -28.43 17.91
N LYS A 172 -22.28 -28.81 18.11
CA LYS A 172 -22.91 -29.89 17.35
C LYS A 172 -23.00 -29.58 15.85
N ALA A 173 -23.34 -28.36 15.48
CA ALA A 173 -23.46 -27.94 14.08
C ALA A 173 -22.11 -28.02 13.34
N VAL A 174 -20.99 -27.73 14.02
CA VAL A 174 -19.63 -27.82 13.45
C VAL A 174 -18.93 -29.16 13.69
N GLY A 175 -19.65 -30.18 14.19
CA GLY A 175 -19.10 -31.51 14.43
C GLY A 175 -18.13 -31.62 15.62
N LEU A 176 -18.12 -30.66 16.54
CA LEU A 176 -17.26 -30.65 17.73
C LEU A 176 -18.02 -31.10 18.99
N GLY A 177 -17.29 -31.76 19.89
CA GLY A 177 -17.78 -32.05 21.24
C GLY A 177 -17.90 -30.76 22.08
N PRO A 178 -19.06 -30.45 22.70
CA PRO A 178 -19.24 -29.23 23.49
C PRO A 178 -18.17 -29.03 24.56
N ILE A 179 -17.81 -30.11 25.29
CA ILE A 179 -16.80 -30.08 26.34
C ILE A 179 -15.43 -29.63 25.80
N LYS A 180 -15.03 -30.15 24.62
CA LYS A 180 -13.77 -29.79 23.97
C LYS A 180 -13.77 -28.32 23.55
N LEU A 181 -14.87 -27.84 22.97
CA LEU A 181 -15.00 -26.45 22.55
C LEU A 181 -14.94 -25.49 23.75
N PHE A 182 -15.68 -25.78 24.82
CA PHE A 182 -15.61 -24.98 26.06
C PHE A 182 -14.20 -24.97 26.67
N GLY A 183 -13.51 -26.11 26.68
CA GLY A 183 -12.13 -26.22 27.12
C GLY A 183 -11.18 -25.33 26.30
N TRP A 184 -11.26 -25.43 24.99
CA TRP A 184 -10.45 -24.63 24.07
C TRP A 184 -10.73 -23.13 24.23
N MET A 185 -12.00 -22.73 24.30
CA MET A 185 -12.37 -21.32 24.48
C MET A 185 -11.86 -20.74 25.81
N ARG A 186 -11.80 -21.54 26.88
CA ARG A 186 -11.18 -21.11 28.15
C ARG A 186 -9.66 -20.99 28.04
N GLN A 187 -9.00 -21.95 27.39
CA GLN A 187 -7.54 -21.90 27.15
C GLN A 187 -7.14 -20.67 26.32
N GLN A 188 -7.96 -20.31 25.33
CA GLN A 188 -7.76 -19.13 24.49
C GLN A 188 -8.17 -17.81 25.17
N GLY A 189 -8.61 -17.85 26.44
CA GLY A 189 -9.08 -16.67 27.17
C GLY A 189 -10.29 -16.00 26.52
N ILE A 190 -11.18 -16.78 25.89
CA ILE A 190 -12.46 -16.32 25.33
C ILE A 190 -13.55 -16.38 26.40
N LEU A 191 -13.56 -17.46 27.18
CA LEU A 191 -14.45 -17.64 28.33
C LEU A 191 -13.68 -17.56 29.65
N ILE A 192 -14.38 -17.15 30.71
CA ILE A 192 -13.85 -17.09 32.07
C ILE A 192 -13.61 -18.50 32.60
N ASN A 193 -12.39 -18.74 33.09
CA ASN A 193 -11.95 -20.02 33.62
C ASN A 193 -11.97 -20.03 35.16
N GLY A 194 -13.17 -20.04 35.76
CA GLY A 194 -13.36 -20.27 37.20
C GLY A 194 -14.40 -19.36 37.86
N GLY A 195 -14.72 -19.65 39.12
CA GLY A 195 -15.63 -18.86 39.96
C GLY A 195 -17.10 -18.90 39.51
N GLN A 196 -17.91 -18.01 40.09
CA GLN A 196 -19.35 -17.89 39.82
C GLN A 196 -19.67 -17.46 38.37
N ARG A 197 -18.68 -16.94 37.64
CA ARG A 197 -18.79 -16.50 36.25
C ARG A 197 -18.20 -17.50 35.25
N HIS A 198 -17.96 -18.74 35.67
CA HIS A 198 -17.38 -19.77 34.82
C HIS A 198 -18.21 -19.94 33.53
N ASN A 199 -17.52 -20.09 32.39
CA ASN A 199 -18.10 -20.19 31.04
C ASN A 199 -18.79 -18.93 30.49
N LEU A 200 -18.76 -17.80 31.21
CA LEU A 200 -19.18 -16.52 30.65
C LEU A 200 -18.10 -15.95 29.73
N PRO A 201 -18.48 -15.26 28.64
CA PRO A 201 -17.55 -14.63 27.73
C PRO A 201 -16.85 -13.45 28.43
N MET A 202 -15.58 -13.22 28.09
CA MET A 202 -14.90 -12.01 28.54
C MET A 202 -15.57 -10.76 27.95
N GLN A 203 -15.62 -9.69 28.74
CA GLN A 203 -16.32 -8.44 28.38
C GLN A 203 -15.93 -7.93 26.98
N ARG A 204 -14.64 -7.95 26.62
CA ARG A 204 -14.13 -7.58 25.29
C ARG A 204 -14.82 -8.28 24.10
N TYR A 205 -15.26 -9.52 24.27
CA TYR A 205 -15.94 -10.27 23.20
C TYR A 205 -17.45 -10.04 23.19
N ILE A 206 -18.02 -9.57 24.30
CA ILE A 206 -19.39 -9.05 24.37
C ILE A 206 -19.42 -7.68 23.68
N ASP A 207 -18.49 -6.79 24.02
CA ASP A 207 -18.41 -5.42 23.46
C ASP A 207 -18.14 -5.45 21.95
N SER A 208 -17.42 -6.46 21.46
CA SER A 208 -17.20 -6.69 20.03
C SER A 208 -18.44 -7.25 19.28
N GLY A 209 -19.50 -7.58 20.02
CA GLY A 209 -20.76 -8.12 19.50
C GLY A 209 -20.69 -9.61 19.11
N TYR A 210 -19.70 -10.38 19.58
CA TYR A 210 -19.61 -11.81 19.24
C TYR A 210 -20.49 -12.69 20.14
N PHE A 211 -20.64 -12.33 21.42
CA PHE A 211 -21.43 -13.09 22.37
C PHE A 211 -22.52 -12.24 23.03
N ALA A 212 -23.60 -12.90 23.41
CA ALA A 212 -24.63 -12.38 24.29
C ALA A 212 -24.79 -13.30 25.52
N VAL A 213 -25.37 -12.79 26.60
CA VAL A 213 -25.64 -13.57 27.81
C VAL A 213 -27.13 -13.58 28.08
N ARG A 214 -27.72 -14.78 28.14
CA ARG A 214 -29.11 -14.98 28.53
C ARG A 214 -29.17 -15.27 30.03
N GLN A 215 -29.92 -14.46 30.77
CA GLN A 215 -30.24 -14.75 32.17
C GLN A 215 -31.43 -15.71 32.26
N GLY A 216 -31.34 -16.64 33.19
CA GLY A 216 -32.43 -17.54 33.57
C GLY A 216 -32.41 -17.75 35.07
N THR A 217 -33.23 -18.68 35.52
CA THR A 217 -33.24 -19.14 36.90
C THR A 217 -33.18 -20.65 36.91
N TYR A 218 -32.56 -21.21 37.94
CA TYR A 218 -32.59 -22.64 38.20
C TYR A 218 -32.79 -22.85 39.70
N GLU A 219 -33.51 -23.90 40.03
CA GLU A 219 -33.76 -24.26 41.42
C GLU A 219 -32.69 -25.24 41.90
N THR A 220 -32.19 -25.00 43.11
CA THR A 220 -31.25 -25.92 43.79
C THR A 220 -31.63 -25.94 45.24
N ASN A 221 -31.96 -27.12 45.76
CA ASN A 221 -32.32 -27.33 47.17
C ASN A 221 -33.42 -26.37 47.66
N GLY A 222 -34.43 -26.08 46.83
CA GLY A 222 -35.55 -25.17 47.17
C GLY A 222 -35.23 -23.67 47.05
N GLU A 223 -34.01 -23.29 46.66
CA GLU A 223 -33.60 -21.90 46.44
C GLU A 223 -33.50 -21.59 44.95
N VAL A 224 -34.18 -20.53 44.51
CA VAL A 224 -34.12 -20.05 43.12
C VAL A 224 -32.85 -19.22 42.92
N ARG A 225 -31.93 -19.69 42.08
CA ARG A 225 -30.69 -19.00 41.75
C ARG A 225 -30.71 -18.50 40.31
N ALA A 226 -30.06 -17.37 40.07
CA ALA A 226 -29.87 -16.86 38.71
C ALA A 226 -28.86 -17.73 37.95
N SER A 227 -29.22 -18.16 36.74
CA SER A 227 -28.29 -18.77 35.78
C SER A 227 -27.96 -17.79 34.67
N PHE A 228 -26.76 -17.92 34.12
CA PHE A 228 -26.34 -17.17 32.94
C PHE A 228 -25.85 -18.15 31.89
N THR A 229 -26.40 -18.03 30.68
CA THR A 229 -26.07 -18.88 29.53
C THR A 229 -25.40 -18.05 28.45
N THR A 230 -24.23 -18.47 28.01
CA THR A 230 -23.49 -17.85 26.92
C THR A 230 -24.11 -18.20 25.57
N MET A 231 -24.49 -17.18 24.82
CA MET A 231 -25.05 -17.25 23.49
C MET A 231 -24.06 -16.70 22.48
N LEU A 232 -23.96 -17.34 21.33
CA LEU A 232 -23.15 -16.93 20.19
C LEU A 232 -24.06 -16.23 19.18
N THR A 233 -23.73 -14.99 18.83
CA THR A 233 -24.44 -14.24 17.78
C THR A 233 -23.99 -14.75 16.40
N GLY A 234 -24.71 -14.46 15.31
CA GLY A 234 -24.23 -14.88 13.98
C GLY A 234 -22.90 -14.22 13.58
N LYS A 235 -22.62 -12.99 14.03
CA LYS A 235 -21.26 -12.40 13.93
C LYS A 235 -20.23 -13.21 14.74
N GLY A 236 -20.63 -13.68 15.91
CA GLY A 236 -19.83 -14.57 16.75
C GLY A 236 -19.55 -15.93 16.12
N GLU A 237 -20.52 -16.51 15.39
CA GLU A 237 -20.35 -17.77 14.67
C GLU A 237 -19.28 -17.63 13.57
N GLN A 238 -19.38 -16.61 12.72
CA GLN A 238 -18.38 -16.37 11.67
C GLN A 238 -16.98 -16.16 12.28
N TRP A 239 -16.90 -15.40 13.35
CA TRP A 239 -15.64 -15.13 14.05
C TRP A 239 -15.06 -16.39 14.70
N LEU A 240 -15.88 -17.17 15.40
CA LEU A 240 -15.43 -18.36 16.12
C LEU A 240 -15.03 -19.47 15.15
N THR A 241 -15.75 -19.66 14.04
CA THR A 241 -15.40 -20.61 12.97
C THR A 241 -14.03 -20.28 12.39
N LYS A 242 -13.78 -19.02 11.99
CA LYS A 242 -12.47 -18.58 11.48
C LYS A 242 -11.35 -18.83 12.49
N LYS A 243 -11.60 -18.57 13.77
CA LYS A 243 -10.62 -18.75 14.84
C LYS A 243 -10.34 -20.22 15.15
N LEU A 244 -11.32 -21.10 15.01
CA LEU A 244 -11.16 -22.55 15.18
C LEU A 244 -10.38 -23.19 14.02
N ILE A 245 -10.61 -22.74 12.79
CA ILE A 245 -9.84 -23.16 11.61
C ILE A 245 -8.38 -22.72 11.75
N ALA A 246 -8.14 -21.44 12.04
CA ALA A 246 -6.79 -20.92 12.27
C ALA A 246 -6.08 -21.61 13.46
N GLY A 247 -6.85 -22.07 14.45
CA GLY A 247 -6.37 -22.84 15.60
C GLY A 247 -6.19 -24.34 15.36
N GLY A 248 -6.43 -24.84 14.14
CA GLY A 248 -6.32 -26.26 13.78
C GLY A 248 -7.33 -27.19 14.47
N VAL A 249 -8.41 -26.65 15.04
CA VAL A 249 -9.44 -27.41 15.77
C VAL A 249 -10.52 -27.94 14.83
N LEU A 250 -10.84 -27.16 13.79
CA LEU A 250 -11.67 -27.59 12.67
C LEU A 250 -10.78 -27.79 11.44
N PRO A 251 -11.04 -28.81 10.61
CA PRO A 251 -10.40 -28.90 9.31
C PRO A 251 -10.78 -27.67 8.47
N GLU A 252 -9.87 -27.19 7.62
CA GLU A 252 -10.26 -26.26 6.56
C GLU A 252 -11.32 -26.96 5.73
N VAL A 253 -12.52 -26.38 5.66
CA VAL A 253 -13.52 -26.84 4.71
C VAL A 253 -12.87 -26.68 3.34
N PRO A 254 -12.70 -27.75 2.55
CA PRO A 254 -12.24 -27.57 1.18
C PRO A 254 -13.22 -26.60 0.52
N ASN A 255 -12.71 -25.51 -0.06
CA ASN A 255 -13.51 -24.74 -0.99
C ASN A 255 -14.15 -25.75 -1.94
N ALA A 256 -15.47 -25.81 -2.00
CA ALA A 256 -16.23 -26.70 -2.85
C ALA A 256 -16.14 -26.29 -4.34
N ASP A 257 -14.95 -25.86 -4.76
CA ASP A 257 -14.56 -25.41 -6.10
C ASP A 257 -13.31 -26.18 -6.59
N ALA A 258 -13.05 -27.37 -6.04
CA ALA A 258 -12.01 -28.29 -6.49
C ALA A 258 -12.64 -29.61 -6.98
N GLU A 259 -13.53 -29.51 -7.97
CA GLU A 259 -13.80 -30.52 -8.99
C GLU A 259 -14.27 -29.83 -10.27
#